data_AF-A0A9P0CJP0-F1
#
_entry.id   AF-A0A9P0CJP0-F1
#
_cell.length_a   1.000
_cell.length_b   1.000
_cell.length_c   1.000
_cell.angle_alpha   90.00
_cell.angle_beta   90.00
_cell.angle_gamma   90.00
#
_symmetry.space_group_name_H-M   'P 1'
#
loop_
_entity.id
_entity.type
_entity.pdbx_description
1 polymer ?
#
loop_
_entity_poly.entity_id
_entity_poly.type
_entity_poly.pdbx_seq_one_letter_code
_entity_poly.pdbx_strand_id
1 'polypeptide(L)'
;MMADKITLVVKKDLLISAYGSRYIKTHREQHHVNVCSRKMRELAKVLIESQKITSSIKNLFDLLHPQHFDTVVQSVKVIAKYDAMKDMFGSPTFAMNISRSLKDCCDIAILKIIKRKYNYMHMSASEAEANIQVFRRLLENMWKHEISSKAGNDLNTKTWNKITLVPLAADLKLFRSYLITKGTEAAQKLEKNLNDYKAFNLLLETVFCRLLLLNRRRVGELQRLKVATYLLTEGGNKNYEEFSDAVSATEKLLLQKFKRVVTRGKRGRGVPILFSCDMQEHINIILRARPEFVKDGNLFLFANSSSNENPITGYKVVQKHARLCGAQNPDSLTSTKLRKHLATLTQVFSMTDSDIEQLASFMGHTANVHKQVYRLPDDVYQTAKIAKLLLLMEKGEAGKYRGKTLDEINLDMDADIMEDNDDEDNDQRDDDNKRSDISDDDLDRSIKETLENSENQGELSKPTLNKCQPKKSALWYHGHRNKKQLQKCFSKIILTIKDLLNNMNVKSYVKNIQECLTTNHGPK
;
A
#
# COMPACT_ATOMS: atom_id res chain seq x y z
N MET A 1 11.87 13.26 -14.63
CA MET A 1 10.74 14.23 -14.60
C MET A 1 10.54 14.76 -16.00
N MET A 2 9.30 14.89 -16.47
CA MET A 2 8.99 15.59 -17.72
C MET A 2 9.43 17.05 -17.62
N ALA A 3 10.00 17.64 -18.67
CA ALA A 3 10.41 19.04 -18.63
C ALA A 3 9.15 19.94 -18.65
N ASP A 4 8.89 20.62 -17.54
CA ASP A 4 7.80 21.59 -17.40
C ASP A 4 8.18 22.69 -16.40
N LYS A 5 7.37 23.75 -16.32
CA LYS A 5 7.57 24.88 -15.40
C LYS A 5 7.70 24.42 -13.94
N ILE A 6 6.95 23.38 -13.55
CA ILE A 6 6.99 22.79 -12.20
C ILE A 6 8.36 22.16 -11.95
N THR A 7 8.89 21.38 -12.90
CA THR A 7 10.20 20.74 -12.79
C THR A 7 11.33 21.76 -12.70
N LEU A 8 11.20 22.89 -13.39
CA LEU A 8 12.16 23.98 -13.26
C LEU A 8 12.17 24.55 -11.83
N VAL A 9 11.01 24.75 -11.22
CA VAL A 9 10.90 25.18 -9.81
C VAL A 9 11.50 24.12 -8.88
N VAL A 10 11.17 22.85 -9.08
CA VAL A 10 11.74 21.73 -8.29
C VAL A 10 13.27 21.74 -8.33
N LYS A 11 13.87 21.94 -9.51
CA LYS A 11 15.33 21.96 -9.69
C LYS A 11 15.99 23.20 -9.09
N LYS A 12 15.32 24.35 -9.11
CA LYS A 12 15.83 25.60 -8.55
C LYS A 12 15.76 25.63 -7.02
N ASP A 13 14.75 24.99 -6.44
CA ASP A 13 14.53 25.03 -4.98
C ASP A 13 15.40 24.00 -4.23
N LEU A 14 16.28 24.51 -3.36
CA LEU A 14 17.22 23.70 -2.58
C LEU A 14 16.55 22.84 -1.50
N LEU A 15 15.37 23.24 -1.00
CA LEU A 15 14.65 22.52 0.04
C LEU A 15 13.81 21.39 -0.56
N ILE A 16 13.13 21.64 -1.68
CA ILE A 16 12.41 20.60 -2.45
C ILE A 16 13.40 19.55 -2.96
N SER A 17 14.56 19.97 -3.46
CA SER A 17 15.62 19.05 -3.87
C SER A 17 16.13 18.19 -2.71
N ALA A 18 16.31 18.79 -1.52
CA ALA A 18 16.71 18.06 -0.33
C ALA A 18 15.63 17.09 0.18
N TYR A 19 14.35 17.45 0.03
CA TYR A 19 13.22 16.55 0.28
C TYR A 19 13.31 15.29 -0.60
N GLY A 20 13.53 15.47 -1.90
CA GLY A 20 13.71 14.35 -2.83
C GLY A 20 14.86 13.43 -2.44
N SER A 21 16.03 14.01 -2.12
CA SER A 21 17.21 13.27 -1.68
C SER A 21 16.97 12.48 -0.40
N ARG A 22 16.29 13.07 0.61
CA ARG A 22 15.92 12.36 1.85
C ARG A 22 14.94 11.23 1.54
N TYR A 23 13.94 11.48 0.71
CA TYR A 23 12.91 10.51 0.36
C TYR A 23 13.51 9.24 -0.28
N ILE A 24 14.40 9.39 -1.26
CA ILE A 24 15.09 8.26 -1.93
C ILE A 24 16.04 7.53 -0.99
N LYS A 25 16.71 8.24 -0.07
CA LYS A 25 17.58 7.61 0.93
C LYS A 25 16.80 6.64 1.84
N THR A 26 15.57 7.01 2.19
CA THR A 26 14.66 6.16 2.98
C THR A 26 14.00 5.08 2.11
N HIS A 27 13.64 5.40 0.86
CA HIS A 27 12.92 4.53 -0.06
C HIS A 27 13.82 4.09 -1.22
N ARG A 28 14.61 3.05 -0.96
CA ARG A 28 15.69 2.61 -1.87
C ARG A 28 15.21 1.89 -3.14
N GLU A 29 13.96 1.43 -3.18
CA GLU A 29 13.45 0.66 -4.31
C GLU A 29 13.14 1.58 -5.51
N GLN A 30 13.56 1.19 -6.72
CA GLN A 30 13.47 2.01 -7.94
C GLN A 30 12.06 2.59 -8.21
N HIS A 31 11.01 1.82 -7.90
CA HIS A 31 9.64 2.26 -8.14
C HIS A 31 9.22 3.50 -7.30
N HIS A 32 9.92 3.78 -6.19
CA HIS A 32 9.70 4.98 -5.39
C HIS A 32 10.21 6.26 -6.04
N VAL A 33 11.02 6.19 -7.09
CA VAL A 33 11.49 7.37 -7.83
C VAL A 33 10.32 8.16 -8.41
N ASN A 34 9.31 7.48 -8.95
CA ASN A 34 8.11 8.12 -9.49
C ASN A 34 7.27 8.79 -8.38
N VAL A 35 7.17 8.15 -7.21
CA VAL A 35 6.46 8.70 -6.04
C VAL A 35 7.19 9.91 -5.49
N CYS A 36 8.52 9.83 -5.37
CA CYS A 36 9.38 10.96 -5.01
C CYS A 36 9.15 12.14 -5.94
N SER A 37 9.19 11.88 -7.25
CA SER A 37 8.95 12.89 -8.28
C SER A 37 7.56 13.53 -8.15
N ARG A 38 6.52 12.73 -7.89
CA ARG A 38 5.15 13.23 -7.65
C ARG A 38 5.12 14.18 -6.45
N LYS A 39 5.69 13.77 -5.32
CA LYS A 39 5.72 14.56 -4.07
C LYS A 39 6.52 15.86 -4.20
N MET A 40 7.67 15.82 -4.86
CA MET A 40 8.44 17.04 -5.15
C MET A 40 7.64 18.02 -6.02
N ARG A 41 6.91 17.50 -7.02
CA ARG A 41 6.05 18.33 -7.87
C ARG A 41 4.84 18.89 -7.12
N GLU A 42 4.25 18.13 -6.21
CA GLU A 42 3.19 18.59 -5.31
C GLU A 42 3.66 19.78 -4.46
N LEU A 43 4.85 19.68 -3.84
CA LEU A 43 5.47 20.79 -3.10
C LEU A 43 5.72 22.02 -3.99
N ALA A 44 6.24 21.81 -5.20
CA ALA A 44 6.47 22.90 -6.15
C ALA A 44 5.17 23.58 -6.60
N LYS A 45 4.06 22.83 -6.75
CA LYS A 45 2.75 23.42 -7.04
C LYS A 45 2.31 24.35 -5.90
N VAL A 46 2.44 23.91 -4.65
CA VAL A 46 2.13 24.76 -3.48
C VAL A 46 2.96 26.03 -3.51
N LEU A 47 4.27 25.92 -3.75
CA LEU A 47 5.14 27.10 -3.86
C LEU A 47 4.70 28.05 -4.97
N ILE A 48 4.43 27.54 -6.18
CA ILE A 48 3.99 28.36 -7.33
C ILE A 48 2.69 29.10 -7.04
N GLU A 49 1.69 28.42 -6.45
CA GLU A 49 0.42 29.08 -6.12
C GLU A 49 0.60 30.10 -4.99
N SER A 50 1.40 29.80 -3.96
CA SER A 50 1.68 30.75 -2.88
C SER A 50 2.40 32.00 -3.37
N GLN A 51 3.25 31.88 -4.39
CA GLN A 51 3.92 33.03 -5.03
C GLN A 51 2.97 33.95 -5.78
N LYS A 52 1.84 33.43 -6.29
CA LYS A 52 0.82 34.27 -6.93
C LYS A 52 0.03 35.08 -5.91
N ILE A 53 -0.21 34.50 -4.73
CA ILE A 53 -0.95 35.16 -3.65
C ILE A 53 -0.04 36.18 -2.94
N THR A 54 1.20 35.78 -2.65
CA THR A 54 2.17 36.57 -1.89
C THR A 54 3.50 36.64 -2.65
N SER A 55 3.75 37.77 -3.31
CA SER A 55 4.89 37.99 -4.19
C SER A 55 6.25 38.06 -3.47
N SER A 56 6.27 38.23 -2.15
CA SER A 56 7.51 38.26 -1.35
C SER A 56 8.19 36.89 -1.20
N ILE A 57 7.47 35.80 -1.49
CA ILE A 57 7.94 34.42 -1.30
C ILE A 57 8.82 34.02 -2.50
N LYS A 58 10.12 33.80 -2.30
CA LYS A 58 11.02 33.43 -3.42
C LYS A 58 11.25 31.93 -3.54
N ASN A 59 11.28 31.23 -2.40
CA ASN A 59 11.57 29.81 -2.32
C ASN A 59 10.73 29.13 -1.22
N LEU A 60 10.80 27.79 -1.14
CA LEU A 60 10.06 27.02 -0.15
C LEU A 60 10.49 27.32 1.28
N PHE A 61 11.75 27.69 1.53
CA PHE A 61 12.21 28.06 2.87
C PHE A 61 11.50 29.35 3.34
N ASP A 62 11.38 30.36 2.48
CA ASP A 62 10.64 31.60 2.79
C ASP A 62 9.17 31.29 3.08
N LEU A 63 8.57 30.34 2.34
CA LEU A 63 7.18 29.92 2.53
C LEU A 63 6.92 29.28 3.91
N LEU A 64 7.94 28.68 4.55
CA LEU A 64 7.82 28.04 5.86
C LEU A 64 7.86 29.03 7.04
N HIS A 65 7.58 30.32 6.79
CA HIS A 65 7.41 31.33 7.83
C HIS A 65 5.98 31.32 8.39
N PRO A 66 5.78 31.45 9.72
CA PRO A 66 4.44 31.46 10.35
C PRO A 66 3.44 32.40 9.68
N GLN A 67 3.88 33.60 9.29
CA GLN A 67 3.06 34.62 8.61
C GLN A 67 2.44 34.17 7.28
N HIS A 68 2.96 33.11 6.66
CA HIS A 68 2.49 32.60 5.38
C HIS A 68 1.59 31.36 5.53
N PHE A 69 1.21 30.99 6.76
CA PHE A 69 0.35 29.84 7.00
C PHE A 69 -0.98 29.94 6.23
N ASP A 70 -1.67 31.08 6.33
CA ASP A 70 -2.94 31.29 5.63
C ASP A 70 -2.76 31.31 4.10
N THR A 71 -1.63 31.86 3.62
CA THR A 71 -1.25 31.77 2.21
C THR A 71 -1.14 30.31 1.75
N VAL A 72 -0.51 29.44 2.55
CA VAL A 72 -0.38 28.01 2.24
C VAL A 72 -1.74 27.31 2.23
N VAL A 73 -2.61 27.60 3.20
CA VAL A 73 -3.96 27.05 3.25
C VAL A 73 -4.74 27.43 1.99
N GLN A 74 -4.70 28.71 1.60
CA GLN A 74 -5.38 29.21 0.41
C GLN A 74 -4.82 28.59 -0.88
N SER A 75 -3.50 28.50 -1.02
CA SER A 75 -2.84 27.82 -2.14
C SER A 75 -3.27 26.37 -2.27
N VAL A 76 -3.35 25.64 -1.15
CA VAL A 76 -3.79 24.25 -1.17
C VAL A 76 -5.25 24.13 -1.54
N LYS A 77 -6.13 25.02 -1.07
CA LYS A 77 -7.55 25.07 -1.49
C LYS A 77 -7.68 25.26 -3.00
N VAL A 78 -6.89 26.15 -3.60
CA VAL A 78 -6.86 26.35 -5.07
C VAL A 78 -6.40 25.09 -5.80
N ILE A 79 -5.28 24.48 -5.40
CA ILE A 79 -4.73 23.28 -6.07
C ILE A 79 -5.66 22.08 -5.92
N ALA A 80 -6.29 21.95 -4.75
CA ALA A 80 -7.24 20.90 -4.44
C ALA A 80 -8.62 21.12 -5.09
N LYS A 81 -8.80 22.23 -5.83
CA LYS A 81 -10.06 22.63 -6.46
C LYS A 81 -11.21 22.68 -5.45
N TYR A 82 -11.00 23.42 -4.37
CA TYR A 82 -12.02 23.67 -3.37
C TYR A 82 -13.14 24.55 -3.94
N ASP A 83 -14.37 24.08 -3.85
CA ASP A 83 -15.59 24.79 -4.22
C ASP A 83 -16.20 25.40 -2.95
N ALA A 84 -16.16 26.73 -2.85
CA ALA A 84 -16.67 27.46 -1.69
C ALA A 84 -18.21 27.41 -1.58
N MET A 85 -18.93 27.20 -2.69
CA MET A 85 -20.39 27.13 -2.68
C MET A 85 -20.87 25.79 -2.16
N LYS A 86 -20.18 24.71 -2.54
CA LYS A 86 -20.53 23.33 -2.13
C LYS A 86 -19.79 22.85 -0.89
N ASP A 87 -18.82 23.63 -0.41
CA ASP A 87 -17.88 23.25 0.66
C ASP A 87 -17.16 21.92 0.40
N MET A 88 -16.76 21.66 -0.85
CA MET A 88 -16.17 20.38 -1.26
C MET A 88 -14.85 20.55 -2.03
N PHE A 89 -13.94 19.59 -1.86
CA PHE A 89 -12.71 19.48 -2.62
C PHE A 89 -12.88 18.58 -3.85
N GLY A 90 -12.40 19.07 -5.00
CA GLY A 90 -12.21 18.24 -6.19
C GLY A 90 -11.08 17.22 -6.04
N SER A 91 -10.06 17.51 -5.24
CA SER A 91 -8.91 16.62 -4.97
C SER A 91 -8.59 16.52 -3.47
N PRO A 92 -9.48 15.92 -2.66
CA PRO A 92 -9.35 15.88 -1.20
C PRO A 92 -8.12 15.09 -0.73
N THR A 93 -7.73 14.02 -1.43
CA THR A 93 -6.53 13.23 -1.10
C THR A 93 -5.24 14.07 -1.15
N PHE A 94 -5.12 14.98 -2.12
CA PHE A 94 -3.97 15.88 -2.19
C PHE A 94 -3.97 16.84 -0.99
N ALA A 95 -5.11 17.47 -0.71
CA ALA A 95 -5.28 18.44 0.37
C ALA A 95 -4.92 17.86 1.74
N MET A 96 -5.30 16.59 1.98
CA MET A 96 -4.98 15.89 3.21
C MET A 96 -3.49 15.51 3.31
N ASN A 97 -2.91 14.97 2.23
CA ASN A 97 -1.56 14.39 2.24
C ASN A 97 -0.41 15.40 2.14
N ILE A 98 -0.65 16.61 1.60
CA ILE A 98 0.40 17.61 1.36
C ILE A 98 1.03 18.12 2.67
N SER A 99 0.24 18.20 3.75
CA SER A 99 0.70 18.61 5.08
C SER A 99 1.89 17.80 5.57
N ARG A 100 1.90 16.48 5.32
CA ARG A 100 2.99 15.59 5.71
C ARG A 100 4.28 15.93 4.98
N SER A 101 4.19 16.19 3.68
CA SER A 101 5.34 16.60 2.88
C SER A 101 5.87 17.98 3.31
N LEU A 102 4.99 18.90 3.73
CA LEU A 102 5.40 20.20 4.30
C LEU A 102 6.09 20.04 5.67
N LYS A 103 5.56 19.20 6.57
CA LYS A 103 6.19 18.88 7.87
C LYS A 103 7.57 18.26 7.69
N ASP A 104 7.72 17.32 6.76
CA ASP A 104 9.01 16.74 6.40
C ASP A 104 9.99 17.82 5.89
N CYS A 105 9.51 18.82 5.13
CA CYS A 105 10.30 19.97 4.69
C CYS A 105 10.73 20.87 5.85
N CYS A 106 9.87 21.11 6.84
CA CYS A 106 10.24 21.81 8.09
C CYS A 106 11.39 21.09 8.79
N ASP A 107 11.30 19.77 8.98
CA ASP A 107 12.35 18.99 9.63
C ASP A 107 13.68 19.06 8.86
N ILE A 108 13.62 19.02 7.52
CA ILE A 108 14.82 19.15 6.68
C ILE A 108 15.41 20.54 6.79
N ALA A 109 14.57 21.58 6.82
CA ALA A 109 15.00 22.96 6.94
C ALA A 109 15.71 23.17 8.29
N ILE A 110 15.12 22.74 9.41
CA ILE A 110 15.73 22.75 10.74
C ILE A 110 17.09 22.04 10.73
N LEU A 111 17.16 20.83 10.17
CA LEU A 111 18.43 20.09 10.07
C LEU A 111 19.50 20.83 9.24
N LYS A 112 19.11 21.54 8.18
CA LYS A 112 20.03 22.33 7.38
C LYS A 112 20.49 23.60 8.11
N ILE A 113 19.60 24.21 8.90
CA ILE A 113 19.91 25.36 9.76
C ILE A 113 21.00 24.97 10.78
N ILE A 114 20.75 23.90 11.55
CA ILE A 114 21.66 23.38 12.56
C ILE A 114 23.03 23.01 11.95
N LYS A 115 23.04 22.43 10.75
CA LYS A 115 24.28 22.06 10.03
C LYS A 115 24.99 23.24 9.35
N ARG A 116 24.52 24.49 9.54
CA ARG A 116 25.05 25.71 8.91
C ARG A 116 25.15 25.61 7.39
N LYS A 117 24.19 24.94 6.75
CA LYS A 117 24.13 24.73 5.29
C LYS A 117 23.24 25.76 4.57
N TYR A 118 22.72 26.75 5.27
CA TYR A 118 21.99 27.88 4.71
C TYR A 118 22.67 29.19 5.10
N ASN A 119 22.73 30.12 4.15
CA ASN A 119 23.09 31.50 4.42
C ASN A 119 21.83 32.24 4.87
N TYR A 120 21.83 32.73 6.10
CA TYR A 120 20.77 33.54 6.65
C TYR A 120 21.04 34.98 6.23
N MET A 121 20.39 35.42 5.16
CA MET A 121 20.67 36.76 4.62
C MET A 121 20.29 37.88 5.61
N HIS A 122 19.33 37.63 6.53
CA HIS A 122 18.75 38.67 7.40
C HIS A 122 18.26 38.23 8.81
N MET A 123 18.55 37.01 9.29
CA MET A 123 18.11 36.54 10.62
C MET A 123 19.12 35.60 11.26
N SER A 124 19.10 35.47 12.58
CA SER A 124 19.95 34.48 13.26
C SER A 124 19.46 33.06 12.98
N ALA A 125 20.38 32.07 13.08
CA ALA A 125 20.01 30.66 12.92
C ALA A 125 18.93 30.23 13.94
N SER A 126 18.98 30.80 15.16
CA SER A 126 18.01 30.51 16.22
C SER A 126 16.62 31.05 15.92
N GLU A 127 16.51 32.26 15.37
CA GLU A 127 15.22 32.85 14.96
C GLU A 127 14.63 32.08 13.77
N ALA A 128 15.46 31.75 12.78
CA ALA A 128 15.04 30.95 11.64
C ALA A 128 14.50 29.58 12.08
N GLU A 129 15.19 28.92 13.02
CA GLU A 129 14.73 27.67 13.60
C GLU A 129 13.39 27.82 14.32
N ALA A 130 13.28 28.83 15.20
CA ALA A 130 12.06 29.09 15.96
C ALA A 130 10.85 29.31 15.03
N ASN A 131 11.02 30.11 13.97
CA ASN A 131 9.97 30.37 12.99
C ASN A 131 9.49 29.08 12.31
N ILE A 132 10.41 28.22 11.88
CA ILE A 132 10.04 26.96 11.22
C ILE A 132 9.38 25.99 12.21
N GLN A 133 9.84 25.95 13.47
CA GLN A 133 9.20 25.15 14.52
C GLN A 133 7.77 25.62 14.79
N VAL A 134 7.53 26.94 14.86
CA VAL A 134 6.19 27.51 15.00
C VAL A 134 5.32 27.15 13.80
N PHE A 135 5.83 27.31 12.58
CA PHE A 135 5.09 26.92 11.37
C PHE A 135 4.73 25.43 11.35
N ARG A 136 5.67 24.56 11.75
CA ARG A 136 5.43 23.11 11.88
C ARG A 136 4.33 22.81 12.90
N ARG A 137 4.28 23.52 14.03
CA ARG A 137 3.20 23.41 15.03
C ARG A 137 1.86 23.88 14.47
N LEU A 138 1.83 24.95 13.68
CA LEU A 138 0.61 25.40 12.97
C LEU A 138 0.09 24.30 12.03
N LEU A 139 0.96 23.64 11.27
CA LEU A 139 0.58 22.48 10.44
C LEU A 139 0.08 21.26 11.24
N GLU A 140 0.51 21.11 12.50
CA GLU A 140 0.04 20.02 13.36
C GLU A 140 -1.34 20.32 13.96
N ASN A 141 -1.53 21.55 14.45
CA ASN A 141 -2.72 21.90 15.22
C ASN A 141 -3.86 22.42 14.33
N MET A 142 -3.57 23.27 13.36
CA MET A 142 -4.59 24.01 12.60
C MET A 142 -5.01 23.28 11.32
N TRP A 143 -4.15 22.46 10.73
CA TRP A 143 -4.41 21.82 9.43
C TRP A 143 -5.66 20.93 9.43
N LYS A 144 -5.98 20.31 10.58
CA LYS A 144 -7.19 19.50 10.75
C LYS A 144 -8.44 20.33 10.54
N HIS A 145 -8.48 21.51 11.14
CA HIS A 145 -9.64 22.41 11.13
C HIS A 145 -9.79 23.11 9.78
N GLU A 146 -8.67 23.49 9.15
CA GLU A 146 -8.68 24.20 7.88
C GLU A 146 -8.97 23.31 6.67
N ILE A 147 -8.45 22.08 6.67
CA ILE A 147 -8.42 21.24 5.46
C ILE A 147 -8.81 19.78 5.75
N SER A 148 -8.09 19.08 6.64
CA SER A 148 -8.20 17.60 6.69
C SER A 148 -9.58 17.09 7.11
N SER A 149 -10.30 17.79 8.00
CA SER A 149 -11.65 17.35 8.41
C SER A 149 -12.62 17.36 7.22
N LYS A 150 -12.62 18.44 6.45
CA LYS A 150 -13.49 18.60 5.27
C LYS A 150 -13.07 17.64 4.15
N ALA A 151 -11.78 17.59 3.83
CA ALA A 151 -11.27 16.66 2.82
C ALA A 151 -11.51 15.18 3.19
N GLY A 152 -11.44 14.84 4.48
CA GLY A 152 -11.76 13.52 4.99
C GLY A 152 -13.25 13.18 4.84
N ASN A 153 -14.14 14.12 5.17
CA ASN A 153 -15.57 13.96 4.97
C ASN A 153 -15.91 13.78 3.49
N ASP A 154 -15.35 14.61 2.59
CA ASP A 154 -15.56 14.46 1.14
C ASP A 154 -15.15 13.10 0.61
N LEU A 155 -14.03 12.55 1.12
CA LEU A 155 -13.60 11.21 0.75
C LEU A 155 -14.59 10.15 1.24
N ASN A 156 -15.11 10.30 2.45
CA ASN A 156 -16.08 9.38 3.01
C ASN A 156 -17.43 9.46 2.28
N THR A 157 -17.97 10.66 2.07
CA THR A 157 -19.24 10.87 1.35
C THR A 157 -19.18 10.35 -0.09
N LYS A 158 -18.05 10.50 -0.79
CA LYS A 158 -17.83 9.90 -2.11
C LYS A 158 -17.85 8.37 -2.12
N THR A 159 -17.73 7.73 -0.96
CA THR A 159 -17.80 6.26 -0.85
C THR A 159 -19.18 5.72 -0.49
N TRP A 160 -20.08 6.54 0.09
CA TRP A 160 -21.37 6.06 0.61
C TRP A 160 -22.26 5.43 -0.47
N ASN A 161 -22.44 6.10 -1.61
CA ASN A 161 -23.32 5.61 -2.67
C ASN A 161 -22.55 4.93 -3.81
N LYS A 162 -21.26 4.63 -3.62
CA LYS A 162 -20.43 4.05 -4.67
C LYS A 162 -20.68 2.55 -4.76
N ILE A 163 -21.48 2.15 -5.74
CA ILE A 163 -21.71 0.73 -6.05
C ILE A 163 -20.37 0.02 -6.26
N THR A 164 -20.05 -0.92 -5.37
CA THR A 164 -18.87 -1.75 -5.53
C THR A 164 -19.16 -2.80 -6.60
N LEU A 165 -18.74 -2.52 -7.84
CA LEU A 165 -18.78 -3.49 -8.93
C LEU A 165 -17.91 -4.70 -8.58
N VAL A 166 -18.56 -5.81 -8.26
CA VAL A 166 -17.93 -7.13 -8.06
C VAL A 166 -17.92 -7.87 -9.41
N PRO A 167 -16.82 -8.53 -9.81
CA PRO A 167 -16.78 -9.35 -11.01
C PRO A 167 -17.85 -10.45 -10.97
N LEU A 168 -18.61 -10.59 -12.06
CA LEU A 168 -19.54 -11.69 -12.22
C LEU A 168 -18.78 -13.01 -12.37
N ALA A 169 -19.32 -14.10 -11.79
CA ALA A 169 -18.72 -15.43 -11.93
C ALA A 169 -18.62 -15.86 -13.41
N ALA A 170 -19.60 -15.47 -14.22
CA ALA A 170 -19.59 -15.68 -15.67
C ALA A 170 -18.40 -14.98 -16.35
N ASP A 171 -18.18 -13.69 -16.05
CA ASP A 171 -17.05 -12.91 -16.59
C ASP A 171 -15.70 -13.48 -16.14
N LEU A 172 -15.59 -13.97 -14.89
CA LEU A 172 -14.39 -14.64 -14.41
C LEU A 172 -14.08 -15.94 -15.17
N LYS A 173 -15.12 -16.71 -15.50
CA LYS A 173 -15.00 -17.94 -16.30
C LYS A 173 -14.57 -17.61 -17.73
N LEU A 174 -15.21 -16.63 -18.37
CA LEU A 174 -14.84 -16.16 -19.71
C LEU A 174 -13.38 -15.69 -19.74
N PHE A 175 -12.99 -14.86 -18.79
CA PHE A 175 -11.63 -14.34 -18.71
C PHE A 175 -10.60 -15.46 -18.50
N ARG A 176 -10.88 -16.43 -17.61
CA ARG A 176 -10.01 -17.60 -17.41
C ARG A 176 -9.86 -18.41 -18.69
N SER A 177 -10.97 -18.75 -19.36
CA SER A 177 -10.96 -19.54 -20.59
C SER A 177 -10.18 -18.83 -21.69
N TYR A 178 -10.45 -17.55 -21.92
CA TYR A 178 -9.71 -16.71 -22.86
C TYR A 178 -8.20 -16.75 -22.60
N LEU A 179 -7.76 -16.58 -21.35
CA LEU A 179 -6.34 -16.59 -20.99
C LEU A 179 -5.68 -17.96 -21.19
N ILE A 180 -6.41 -19.05 -20.94
CA ILE A 180 -5.90 -20.41 -21.19
C ILE A 180 -5.72 -20.61 -22.68
N THR A 181 -6.76 -20.35 -23.49
CA THR A 181 -6.72 -20.52 -24.95
C THR A 181 -5.62 -19.66 -25.60
N LYS A 182 -5.53 -18.38 -25.25
CA LYS A 182 -4.47 -17.50 -25.79
C LYS A 182 -3.08 -17.85 -25.28
N GLY A 183 -2.97 -18.33 -24.05
CA GLY A 183 -1.71 -18.83 -23.50
C GLY A 183 -1.21 -20.07 -24.24
N THR A 184 -2.07 -21.06 -24.48
CA THR A 184 -1.69 -22.30 -25.18
C THR A 184 -1.37 -22.05 -26.65
N GLU A 185 -2.17 -21.23 -27.35
CA GLU A 185 -1.87 -20.80 -28.73
C GLU A 185 -0.49 -20.13 -28.83
N ALA A 186 -0.18 -19.23 -27.89
CA ALA A 186 1.10 -18.52 -27.86
C ALA A 186 2.27 -19.45 -27.52
N ALA A 187 2.09 -20.37 -26.57
CA ALA A 187 3.08 -21.38 -26.21
C ALA A 187 3.44 -22.26 -27.42
N GLN A 188 2.44 -22.80 -28.12
CA GLN A 188 2.67 -23.64 -29.30
C GLN A 188 3.39 -22.89 -30.43
N LYS A 189 3.08 -21.60 -30.65
CA LYS A 189 3.77 -20.78 -31.64
C LYS A 189 5.24 -20.55 -31.26
N LEU A 190 5.50 -20.27 -29.99
CA LEU A 190 6.84 -19.99 -29.50
C LEU A 190 7.72 -21.25 -29.45
N GLU A 191 7.13 -22.42 -29.21
CA GLU A 191 7.85 -23.70 -29.32
C GLU A 191 8.23 -24.05 -30.76
N LYS A 192 7.43 -23.65 -31.75
CA LYS A 192 7.76 -23.80 -33.18
C LYS A 192 8.81 -22.78 -33.64
N ASN A 193 8.73 -21.56 -33.14
CA ASN A 193 9.66 -20.48 -33.47
C ASN A 193 9.98 -19.65 -32.23
N LEU A 194 11.16 -19.88 -31.66
CA LEU A 194 11.64 -19.17 -30.47
C LEU A 194 11.84 -17.67 -30.71
N ASN A 195 11.92 -17.23 -31.98
CA ASN A 195 12.10 -15.84 -32.38
C ASN A 195 10.78 -15.09 -32.65
N ASP A 196 9.61 -15.70 -32.36
CA ASP A 196 8.32 -15.01 -32.45
C ASP A 196 8.08 -14.06 -31.25
N TYR A 197 8.44 -12.79 -31.45
CA TYR A 197 8.23 -11.71 -30.48
C TYR A 197 6.78 -11.54 -30.04
N LYS A 198 5.80 -11.73 -30.94
CA LYS A 198 4.38 -11.53 -30.61
C LYS A 198 3.88 -12.67 -29.72
N ALA A 199 4.27 -13.91 -30.06
CA ALA A 199 3.95 -15.08 -29.24
C ALA A 199 4.60 -14.99 -27.85
N PHE A 200 5.87 -14.56 -27.77
CA PHE A 200 6.56 -14.35 -26.50
C PHE A 200 5.82 -13.37 -25.58
N ASN A 201 5.49 -12.18 -26.07
CA ASN A 201 4.81 -11.18 -25.25
C ASN A 201 3.41 -11.62 -24.85
N LEU A 202 2.66 -12.25 -25.77
CA LEU A 202 1.32 -12.77 -25.46
C LEU A 202 1.37 -13.87 -24.40
N LEU A 203 2.33 -14.79 -24.46
CA LEU A 203 2.51 -15.83 -23.46
C LEU A 203 2.88 -15.24 -22.10
N LEU A 204 3.79 -14.27 -22.07
CA LEU A 204 4.20 -13.57 -20.85
C LEU A 204 3.04 -12.80 -20.21
N GLU A 205 2.27 -12.05 -21.00
CA GLU A 205 1.10 -11.30 -20.53
C GLU A 205 -0.01 -12.23 -20.02
N THR A 206 -0.30 -13.32 -20.73
CA THR A 206 -1.34 -14.28 -20.32
C THR A 206 -0.96 -15.00 -19.03
N VAL A 207 0.28 -15.49 -18.89
CA VAL A 207 0.77 -16.09 -17.63
C VAL A 207 0.67 -15.10 -16.47
N PHE A 208 1.04 -13.84 -16.67
CA PHE A 208 0.91 -12.80 -15.64
C PHE A 208 -0.56 -12.64 -15.17
N CYS A 209 -1.49 -12.49 -16.11
CA CYS A 209 -2.91 -12.37 -15.80
C CYS A 209 -3.47 -13.63 -15.09
N ARG A 210 -3.05 -14.82 -15.51
CA ARG A 210 -3.48 -16.09 -14.91
C ARG A 210 -2.99 -16.24 -13.47
N LEU A 211 -1.74 -15.87 -13.19
CA LEU A 211 -1.18 -15.86 -11.84
C LEU A 211 -1.89 -14.84 -10.93
N LEU A 212 -2.20 -13.66 -11.47
CA LEU A 212 -2.97 -12.64 -10.76
C LEU A 212 -4.38 -13.12 -10.44
N LEU A 213 -5.03 -13.80 -11.39
CA LEU A 213 -6.35 -14.39 -11.22
C LEU A 213 -6.30 -15.47 -10.13
N LEU A 214 -5.39 -16.43 -10.22
CA LEU A 214 -5.30 -17.52 -9.24
C LEU A 214 -5.00 -17.02 -7.82
N ASN A 215 -4.01 -16.15 -7.67
CA ASN A 215 -3.50 -15.78 -6.34
C ASN A 215 -4.20 -14.55 -5.73
N ARG A 216 -5.00 -13.82 -6.51
CA ARG A 216 -5.64 -12.54 -6.12
C ARG A 216 -4.64 -11.50 -5.57
N ARG A 217 -3.35 -11.57 -5.99
CA ARG A 217 -2.22 -10.76 -5.49
C ARG A 217 -2.17 -9.35 -6.03
N ARG A 218 -1.60 -8.40 -5.27
CA ARG A 218 -1.46 -7.02 -5.78
C ARG A 218 -0.61 -7.05 -7.04
N VAL A 219 -1.00 -6.27 -8.04
CA VAL A 219 -0.28 -6.20 -9.32
C VAL A 219 1.22 -5.98 -9.11
N GLY A 220 1.57 -5.06 -8.20
CA GLY A 220 2.97 -4.75 -7.89
C GLY A 220 3.76 -5.91 -7.26
N GLU A 221 3.13 -6.79 -6.50
CA GLU A 221 3.80 -7.96 -5.88
C GLU A 221 4.25 -8.94 -6.96
N LEU A 222 3.38 -9.22 -7.93
CA LEU A 222 3.69 -10.12 -9.05
C LEU A 222 4.60 -9.46 -10.09
N GLN A 223 4.37 -8.18 -10.39
CA GLN A 223 5.14 -7.42 -11.39
C GLN A 223 6.63 -7.32 -11.03
N ARG A 224 6.97 -7.32 -9.73
CA ARG A 224 8.35 -7.22 -9.25
C ARG A 224 9.00 -8.56 -8.92
N LEU A 225 8.36 -9.68 -9.26
CA LEU A 225 8.92 -11.01 -9.09
C LEU A 225 10.19 -11.15 -9.94
N LYS A 226 11.29 -11.61 -9.33
CA LYS A 226 12.58 -11.80 -9.99
C LYS A 226 12.75 -13.24 -10.50
N VAL A 227 13.47 -13.40 -11.61
CA VAL A 227 13.80 -14.73 -12.18
C VAL A 227 14.56 -15.57 -11.17
N ALA A 228 15.60 -15.00 -10.54
CA ALA A 228 16.39 -15.70 -9.52
C ALA A 228 15.53 -16.25 -8.37
N THR A 229 14.53 -15.49 -7.89
CA THR A 229 13.62 -15.94 -6.83
C THR A 229 12.77 -17.14 -7.27
N TYR A 230 12.33 -17.16 -8.52
CA TYR A 230 11.58 -18.30 -9.08
C TYR A 230 12.44 -19.56 -9.21
N LEU A 231 13.68 -19.43 -9.68
CA LEU A 231 14.61 -20.55 -9.90
C LEU A 231 15.15 -21.14 -8.59
N LEU A 232 15.49 -20.31 -7.60
CA LEU A 232 15.99 -20.77 -6.29
C LEU A 232 15.01 -21.70 -5.55
N THR A 233 13.73 -21.68 -5.93
CA THR A 233 12.67 -22.42 -5.25
C THR A 233 12.42 -23.80 -5.86
N GLU A 234 13.23 -24.26 -6.82
CA GLU A 234 13.05 -25.54 -7.53
C GLU A 234 13.23 -26.82 -6.66
N GLY A 235 13.47 -26.70 -5.35
CA GLY A 235 13.61 -27.83 -4.42
C GLY A 235 12.58 -27.93 -3.28
N GLY A 236 11.54 -27.09 -3.26
CA GLY A 236 10.75 -26.81 -2.04
C GLY A 236 9.82 -27.90 -1.50
N ASN A 237 9.57 -28.99 -2.23
CA ASN A 237 8.65 -30.05 -1.79
C ASN A 237 9.35 -31.26 -1.12
N LYS A 238 10.66 -31.21 -0.92
CA LYS A 238 11.43 -32.38 -0.44
C LYS A 238 11.52 -32.57 1.08
N ASN A 239 10.97 -31.68 1.92
CA ASN A 239 11.31 -31.65 3.35
C ASN A 239 10.13 -31.72 4.34
N TYR A 240 9.05 -32.46 4.05
CA TYR A 240 7.91 -32.56 4.98
C TYR A 240 7.26 -33.95 5.05
N GLU A 241 8.06 -35.02 5.18
CA GLU A 241 7.52 -36.37 5.42
C GLU A 241 6.70 -36.44 6.72
N GLU A 242 7.14 -35.74 7.78
CA GLU A 242 6.55 -35.77 9.12
C GLU A 242 5.18 -35.06 9.24
N PHE A 243 4.84 -34.16 8.31
CA PHE A 243 3.53 -33.50 8.25
C PHE A 243 2.62 -34.09 7.18
N SER A 244 3.08 -35.11 6.45
CA SER A 244 2.26 -35.74 5.43
C SER A 244 1.00 -36.36 6.05
N ASP A 245 1.06 -36.88 7.27
CA ASP A 245 -0.10 -37.51 7.92
C ASP A 245 -1.15 -36.49 8.44
N ALA A 246 -0.77 -35.22 8.59
CA ALA A 246 -1.69 -34.15 9.02
C ALA A 246 -2.49 -33.54 7.86
N VAL A 247 -2.23 -33.97 6.62
CA VAL A 247 -2.76 -33.36 5.40
C VAL A 247 -3.58 -34.39 4.63
N SER A 248 -4.77 -34.01 4.18
CA SER A 248 -5.67 -34.89 3.42
C SER A 248 -5.05 -35.33 2.08
N ALA A 249 -5.54 -36.46 1.53
CA ALA A 249 -5.07 -36.96 0.24
C ALA A 249 -5.18 -35.93 -0.90
N THR A 250 -6.25 -35.12 -0.89
CA THR A 250 -6.48 -34.04 -1.86
C THR A 250 -5.44 -32.93 -1.70
N GLU A 251 -5.14 -32.52 -0.46
CA GLU A 251 -4.15 -31.48 -0.19
C GLU A 251 -2.73 -31.94 -0.51
N LYS A 252 -2.38 -33.21 -0.27
CA LYS A 252 -1.10 -33.80 -0.73
C LYS A 252 -0.94 -33.65 -2.24
N LEU A 253 -1.98 -33.98 -3.00
CA LEU A 253 -1.98 -33.82 -4.46
C LEU A 253 -1.82 -32.36 -4.88
N LEU A 254 -2.47 -31.42 -4.17
CA LEU A 254 -2.34 -30.00 -4.44
C LEU A 254 -0.92 -29.48 -4.15
N LEU A 255 -0.31 -29.89 -3.03
CA LEU A 255 1.07 -29.53 -2.69
C LEU A 255 2.06 -30.01 -3.77
N GLN A 256 1.83 -31.19 -4.35
CA GLN A 256 2.64 -31.69 -5.46
C GLN A 256 2.45 -30.89 -6.76
N LYS A 257 1.23 -30.44 -7.05
CA LYS A 257 0.89 -29.71 -8.29
C LYS A 257 1.24 -28.22 -8.25
N PHE A 258 1.37 -27.61 -7.09
CA PHE A 258 1.63 -26.19 -6.95
C PHE A 258 3.06 -25.90 -6.49
N LYS A 259 3.81 -25.13 -7.29
CA LYS A 259 5.07 -24.53 -6.84
C LYS A 259 4.77 -23.27 -6.03
N ARG A 260 5.28 -23.19 -4.81
CA ARG A 260 5.13 -22.03 -3.90
C ARG A 260 6.39 -21.19 -3.92
N VAL A 261 6.33 -19.95 -4.41
CA VAL A 261 7.45 -19.00 -4.41
C VAL A 261 7.14 -17.86 -3.45
N VAL A 262 8.04 -17.55 -2.52
CA VAL A 262 7.86 -16.44 -1.58
C VAL A 262 8.59 -15.19 -2.08
N THR A 263 7.86 -14.09 -2.17
CA THR A 263 8.39 -12.78 -2.59
C THR A 263 8.28 -11.76 -1.47
N ARG A 264 9.02 -10.65 -1.56
CA ARG A 264 8.95 -9.58 -0.57
C ARG A 264 7.71 -8.71 -0.82
N GLY A 265 6.78 -8.73 0.13
CA GLY A 265 5.63 -7.82 0.20
C GLY A 265 5.91 -6.54 0.98
N LYS A 266 4.85 -5.77 1.24
CA LYS A 266 4.93 -4.49 1.99
C LYS A 266 5.53 -4.71 3.38
N ARG A 267 6.30 -3.74 3.87
CA ARG A 267 7.00 -3.78 5.18
C ARG A 267 7.94 -4.99 5.36
N GLY A 268 8.42 -5.59 4.27
CA GLY A 268 9.36 -6.70 4.32
C GLY A 268 8.75 -8.06 4.68
N ARG A 269 7.42 -8.18 4.72
CA ARG A 269 6.76 -9.48 4.93
C ARG A 269 6.94 -10.38 3.71
N GLY A 270 7.20 -11.68 3.93
CA GLY A 270 7.19 -12.67 2.86
C GLY A 270 5.77 -12.97 2.40
N VAL A 271 5.55 -12.98 1.09
CA VAL A 271 4.24 -13.18 0.46
C VAL A 271 4.33 -14.35 -0.52
N PRO A 272 3.60 -15.47 -0.27
CA PRO A 272 3.65 -16.66 -1.12
C PRO A 272 2.86 -16.47 -2.42
N ILE A 273 3.36 -17.00 -3.53
CA ILE A 273 2.70 -17.04 -4.83
C ILE A 273 2.69 -18.49 -5.29
N LEU A 274 1.51 -19.00 -5.64
CA LEU A 274 1.28 -20.35 -6.12
C LEU A 274 1.28 -20.39 -7.64
N PHE A 275 2.00 -21.35 -8.20
CA PHE A 275 2.12 -21.61 -9.64
C PHE A 275 1.61 -23.02 -9.94
N SER A 276 0.57 -23.15 -10.76
CA SER A 276 0.10 -24.45 -11.25
C SER A 276 1.08 -25.04 -12.27
N CYS A 277 1.05 -26.37 -12.46
CA CYS A 277 1.92 -27.09 -13.40
C CYS A 277 1.95 -26.45 -14.79
N ASP A 278 0.78 -26.17 -15.37
CA ASP A 278 0.66 -25.61 -16.71
C ASP A 278 1.24 -24.18 -16.83
N MET A 279 1.14 -23.38 -15.76
CA MET A 279 1.81 -22.08 -15.71
C MET A 279 3.32 -22.22 -15.57
N GLN A 280 3.81 -23.26 -14.88
CA GLN A 280 5.24 -23.53 -14.78
C GLN A 280 5.81 -23.96 -16.13
N GLU A 281 5.10 -24.78 -16.89
CA GLU A 281 5.45 -25.15 -18.27
C GLU A 281 5.57 -23.92 -19.16
N HIS A 282 4.56 -23.04 -19.15
CA HIS A 282 4.61 -21.79 -19.91
C HIS A 282 5.77 -20.88 -19.47
N ILE A 283 6.07 -20.80 -18.16
CA ILE A 283 7.23 -20.06 -17.65
C ILE A 283 8.53 -20.65 -18.16
N ASN A 284 8.66 -21.98 -18.23
CA ASN A 284 9.85 -22.62 -18.76
C ASN A 284 10.05 -22.30 -20.25
N ILE A 285 8.97 -22.24 -21.05
CA ILE A 285 9.03 -21.77 -22.44
C ILE A 285 9.48 -20.29 -22.48
N ILE A 286 8.89 -19.42 -21.64
CA ILE A 286 9.29 -18.00 -21.55
C ILE A 286 10.77 -17.87 -21.18
N LEU A 287 11.28 -18.67 -20.23
CA LEU A 287 12.68 -18.62 -19.81
C LEU A 287 13.64 -19.09 -20.91
N ARG A 288 13.24 -20.09 -21.71
CA ARG A 288 14.01 -20.55 -22.88
C ARG A 288 14.11 -19.48 -23.97
N ALA A 289 13.01 -18.79 -24.27
CA ALA A 289 12.96 -17.74 -25.29
C ALA A 289 13.45 -16.36 -24.78
N ARG A 290 13.67 -16.22 -23.47
CA ARG A 290 14.06 -14.94 -22.84
C ARG A 290 15.32 -14.29 -23.45
N PRO A 291 16.42 -15.02 -23.73
CA PRO A 291 17.66 -14.41 -24.23
C PRO A 291 17.48 -13.64 -25.55
N GLU A 292 16.52 -14.04 -26.39
CA GLU A 292 16.27 -13.42 -27.69
C GLU A 292 15.59 -12.04 -27.59
N PHE A 293 14.79 -11.82 -26.54
CA PHE A 293 13.92 -10.64 -26.43
C PHE A 293 14.21 -9.73 -25.23
N VAL A 294 14.91 -10.25 -24.22
CA VAL A 294 15.13 -9.55 -22.97
C VAL A 294 16.63 -9.44 -22.69
N LYS A 295 17.11 -8.21 -22.57
CA LYS A 295 18.52 -7.93 -22.25
C LYS A 295 18.90 -8.44 -20.85
N ASP A 296 20.16 -8.82 -20.68
CA ASP A 296 20.72 -9.41 -19.45
C ASP A 296 20.54 -8.55 -18.18
N GLY A 297 20.40 -7.23 -18.33
CA GLY A 297 20.17 -6.31 -17.21
C GLY A 297 18.78 -6.45 -16.55
N ASN A 298 17.80 -7.09 -17.20
CA ASN A 298 16.45 -7.19 -16.64
C ASN A 298 16.31 -8.39 -15.69
N LEU A 299 16.09 -8.11 -14.40
CA LEU A 299 15.98 -9.14 -13.37
C LEU A 299 14.56 -9.72 -13.19
N PHE A 300 13.56 -9.10 -13.80
CA PHE A 300 12.15 -9.42 -13.56
C PHE A 300 11.68 -10.61 -14.39
N LEU A 301 10.89 -11.51 -13.78
CA LEU A 301 10.28 -12.63 -14.48
C LEU A 301 9.38 -12.12 -15.61
N PHE A 302 8.54 -11.14 -15.30
CA PHE A 302 7.68 -10.45 -16.25
C PHE A 302 8.35 -9.18 -16.76
N ALA A 303 9.43 -9.35 -17.52
CA ALA A 303 10.19 -8.27 -18.13
C ALA A 303 9.38 -7.60 -19.25
N ASN A 304 9.52 -6.27 -19.39
CA ASN A 304 9.02 -5.58 -20.57
C ASN A 304 10.07 -5.67 -21.68
N SER A 305 9.75 -6.38 -22.76
CA SER A 305 10.63 -6.55 -23.93
C SER A 305 10.99 -5.23 -24.62
N SER A 306 10.22 -4.15 -24.40
CA SER A 306 10.49 -2.81 -24.94
C SER A 306 11.37 -1.94 -24.01
N SER A 307 11.72 -2.40 -22.80
CA SER A 307 12.44 -1.60 -21.81
C SER A 307 13.54 -2.40 -21.12
N ASN A 308 14.73 -1.84 -21.04
CA ASN A 308 15.90 -2.54 -20.50
C ASN A 308 15.78 -2.89 -18.99
N GLU A 309 15.09 -2.06 -18.20
CA GLU A 309 15.12 -2.18 -16.73
C GLU A 309 13.74 -2.31 -16.07
N ASN A 310 12.65 -2.21 -16.84
CA ASN A 310 11.31 -2.16 -16.27
C ASN A 310 10.57 -3.49 -16.47
N PRO A 311 9.77 -3.92 -15.48
CA PRO A 311 8.82 -4.99 -15.68
C PRO A 311 7.65 -4.51 -16.55
N ILE A 312 6.80 -5.43 -17.00
CA ILE A 312 5.53 -5.10 -17.65
C ILE A 312 4.68 -4.18 -16.77
N THR A 313 3.83 -3.34 -17.37
CA THR A 313 2.87 -2.55 -16.61
C THR A 313 1.62 -3.39 -16.34
N GLY A 314 1.59 -4.09 -15.21
CA GLY A 314 0.60 -5.13 -14.96
C GLY A 314 -0.86 -4.65 -15.01
N TYR A 315 -1.15 -3.41 -14.58
CA TYR A 315 -2.51 -2.84 -14.68
C TYR A 315 -2.99 -2.72 -16.12
N LYS A 316 -2.12 -2.23 -17.02
CA LYS A 316 -2.43 -2.10 -18.45
C LYS A 316 -2.61 -3.47 -19.11
N VAL A 317 -1.80 -4.45 -18.74
CA VAL A 317 -1.87 -5.82 -19.27
C VAL A 317 -3.18 -6.49 -18.88
N VAL A 318 -3.58 -6.40 -17.61
CA VAL A 318 -4.85 -6.96 -17.13
C VAL A 318 -6.03 -6.27 -17.82
N GLN A 319 -6.01 -4.94 -17.91
CA GLN A 319 -7.09 -4.18 -18.55
C GLN A 319 -7.20 -4.50 -20.05
N LYS A 320 -6.07 -4.64 -20.75
CA LYS A 320 -6.02 -5.06 -22.16
C LYS A 320 -6.73 -6.40 -22.34
N HIS A 321 -6.36 -7.42 -21.57
CA HIS A 321 -6.96 -8.74 -21.72
C HIS A 321 -8.41 -8.84 -21.20
N ALA A 322 -8.76 -8.07 -20.18
CA ALA A 322 -10.14 -7.97 -19.71
C ALA A 322 -11.08 -7.45 -20.82
N ARG A 323 -10.63 -6.48 -21.62
CA ARG A 323 -11.42 -5.96 -22.76
C ARG A 323 -11.50 -6.95 -23.93
N LEU A 324 -10.46 -7.75 -24.13
CA LEU A 324 -10.39 -8.72 -25.24
C LEU A 324 -11.17 -10.02 -24.96
N CYS A 325 -11.48 -10.33 -23.70
CA CYS A 325 -12.11 -11.61 -23.36
C CYS A 325 -13.63 -11.67 -23.59
N GLY A 326 -14.26 -10.56 -23.97
CA GLY A 326 -15.71 -10.49 -24.19
C GLY A 326 -16.56 -10.51 -22.90
N ALA A 327 -15.97 -10.14 -21.76
CA ALA A 327 -16.71 -9.96 -20.51
C ALA A 327 -17.75 -8.83 -20.64
N GLN A 328 -18.90 -8.99 -19.97
CA GLN A 328 -19.95 -7.97 -19.95
C GLN A 328 -19.46 -6.70 -19.26
N ASN A 329 -18.69 -6.84 -18.18
CA ASN A 329 -18.09 -5.72 -17.47
C ASN A 329 -16.58 -5.87 -17.33
N PRO A 330 -15.78 -5.53 -18.37
CA PRO A 330 -14.31 -5.60 -18.32
C PRO A 330 -13.69 -4.76 -17.21
N ASP A 331 -14.32 -3.64 -16.84
CA ASP A 331 -13.85 -2.75 -15.79
C ASP A 331 -13.98 -3.35 -14.39
N SER A 332 -14.78 -4.41 -14.23
CA SER A 332 -14.84 -5.20 -13.01
C SER A 332 -13.60 -6.08 -12.81
N LEU A 333 -12.91 -6.47 -13.88
CA LEU A 333 -11.79 -7.41 -13.87
C LEU A 333 -10.45 -6.75 -13.51
N THR A 334 -10.41 -6.05 -12.38
CA THR A 334 -9.19 -5.41 -11.86
C THR A 334 -8.65 -6.14 -10.63
N SER A 335 -7.35 -6.04 -10.40
CA SER A 335 -6.68 -6.68 -9.24
C SER A 335 -7.31 -6.31 -7.89
N THR A 336 -7.81 -5.09 -7.75
CA THR A 336 -8.47 -4.59 -6.54
C THR A 336 -9.86 -5.21 -6.37
N LYS A 337 -10.67 -5.19 -7.42
CA LYS A 337 -12.01 -5.79 -7.43
C LYS A 337 -11.97 -7.32 -7.28
N LEU A 338 -10.96 -7.99 -7.85
CA LEU A 338 -10.72 -9.42 -7.66
C LEU A 338 -10.40 -9.78 -6.21
N ARG A 339 -9.70 -8.92 -5.46
CA ARG A 339 -9.53 -9.10 -4.01
C ARG A 339 -10.82 -8.89 -3.24
N LYS A 340 -11.59 -7.86 -3.61
CA LYS A 340 -12.90 -7.62 -3.01
C LYS A 340 -13.83 -8.82 -3.20
N HIS A 341 -13.86 -9.40 -4.40
CA HIS A 341 -14.61 -10.61 -4.68
C HIS A 341 -14.18 -11.82 -3.81
N LEU A 342 -12.88 -12.04 -3.60
CA LEU A 342 -12.42 -13.13 -2.74
C LEU A 342 -12.93 -12.97 -1.30
N ALA A 343 -12.89 -11.74 -0.81
CA ALA A 343 -13.42 -11.40 0.50
C ALA A 343 -14.95 -11.52 0.59
N THR A 344 -15.69 -11.18 -0.46
CA THR A 344 -17.12 -11.47 -0.55
C THR A 344 -17.39 -12.96 -0.44
N LEU A 345 -16.60 -13.80 -1.12
CA LEU A 345 -16.77 -15.24 -1.09
C LEU A 345 -16.49 -15.86 0.28
N THR A 346 -15.52 -15.35 1.05
CA THR A 346 -15.21 -15.91 2.38
C THR A 346 -16.38 -15.75 3.35
N GLN A 347 -17.18 -14.70 3.16
CA GLN A 347 -18.42 -14.51 3.91
C GLN A 347 -19.53 -15.45 3.46
N VAL A 348 -19.70 -15.63 2.14
CA VAL A 348 -20.68 -16.58 1.58
C VAL A 348 -20.37 -18.02 2.02
N PHE A 349 -19.10 -18.39 2.12
CA PHE A 349 -18.67 -19.72 2.57
C PHE A 349 -18.70 -19.90 4.09
N SER A 350 -19.12 -18.89 4.87
CA SER A 350 -19.17 -18.95 6.34
C SER A 350 -17.88 -19.50 6.96
N MET A 351 -16.72 -19.05 6.45
CA MET A 351 -15.42 -19.53 6.90
C MET A 351 -15.19 -19.21 8.38
N THR A 352 -14.52 -20.11 9.11
CA THR A 352 -14.21 -19.88 10.52
C THR A 352 -13.20 -18.74 10.68
N ASP A 353 -13.13 -18.14 11.88
CA ASP A 353 -12.16 -17.08 12.16
C ASP A 353 -10.70 -17.56 11.96
N SER A 354 -10.39 -18.83 12.24
CA SER A 354 -9.08 -19.41 11.96
C SER A 354 -8.77 -19.50 10.47
N ASP A 355 -9.75 -19.86 9.64
CA ASP A 355 -9.57 -19.94 8.19
C ASP A 355 -9.37 -18.55 7.58
N ILE A 356 -10.11 -17.56 8.10
CA ILE A 356 -9.97 -16.15 7.73
C ILE A 356 -8.57 -15.64 8.10
N GLU A 357 -8.04 -16.01 9.27
CA GLU A 357 -6.68 -15.66 9.68
C GLU A 357 -5.63 -16.27 8.75
N GLN A 358 -5.78 -17.56 8.39
CA GLN A 358 -4.89 -18.23 7.44
C GLN A 358 -4.94 -17.56 6.06
N LEU A 359 -6.14 -17.24 5.57
CA LEU A 359 -6.32 -16.56 4.29
C LEU A 359 -5.74 -15.14 4.32
N ALA A 360 -5.96 -14.39 5.39
CA ALA A 360 -5.41 -13.04 5.55
C ALA A 360 -3.87 -13.07 5.59
N SER A 361 -3.30 -14.02 6.34
CA SER A 361 -1.86 -14.28 6.38
C SER A 361 -1.32 -14.61 5.00
N PHE A 362 -1.98 -15.52 4.27
CA PHE A 362 -1.65 -15.81 2.89
C PHE A 362 -1.70 -14.52 2.07
N MET A 363 -2.78 -13.75 2.09
CA MET A 363 -2.95 -12.52 1.31
C MET A 363 -2.02 -11.35 1.73
N GLY A 364 -1.36 -11.45 2.88
CA GLY A 364 -0.35 -10.49 3.34
C GLY A 364 -0.90 -9.31 4.14
N HIS A 365 -2.10 -9.43 4.72
CA HIS A 365 -2.74 -8.43 5.58
C HIS A 365 -3.24 -9.05 6.89
N THR A 366 -3.67 -8.22 7.85
CA THR A 366 -4.21 -8.72 9.13
C THR A 366 -5.67 -9.11 9.01
N ALA A 367 -6.16 -10.03 9.84
CA ALA A 367 -7.57 -10.45 9.85
C ALA A 367 -8.52 -9.25 10.03
N ASN A 368 -8.17 -8.27 10.86
CA ASN A 368 -8.98 -7.05 11.03
C ASN A 368 -9.09 -6.23 9.73
N VAL A 369 -7.99 -6.10 8.98
CA VAL A 369 -8.04 -5.47 7.64
C VAL A 369 -8.88 -6.32 6.68
N HIS A 370 -8.85 -7.65 6.82
CA HIS A 370 -9.71 -8.55 6.05
C HIS A 370 -11.20 -8.43 6.43
N LYS A 371 -11.52 -8.11 7.68
CA LYS A 371 -12.90 -7.91 8.13
C LYS A 371 -13.42 -6.51 7.78
N GLN A 372 -12.57 -5.48 7.79
CA GLN A 372 -12.99 -4.08 7.58
C GLN A 372 -13.04 -3.66 6.10
N VAL A 373 -12.08 -4.10 5.26
CA VAL A 373 -11.95 -3.61 3.87
C VAL A 373 -12.84 -4.38 2.87
N TYR A 374 -13.50 -5.42 3.37
CA TYR A 374 -13.77 -6.64 2.60
C TYR A 374 -15.02 -7.37 3.09
N ARG A 375 -15.76 -6.81 4.06
CA ARG A 375 -17.17 -7.17 4.17
C ARG A 375 -17.80 -7.00 2.79
N LEU A 376 -18.79 -7.82 2.44
CA LEU A 376 -19.73 -7.60 1.33
C LEU A 376 -20.08 -6.10 1.28
N PRO A 377 -20.72 -5.58 0.22
CA PRO A 377 -21.51 -4.38 0.42
C PRO A 377 -22.44 -4.69 1.60
N ASP A 378 -22.05 -4.22 2.79
CA ASP A 378 -22.78 -4.40 4.04
C ASP A 378 -24.20 -3.95 3.73
N ASP A 379 -24.32 -2.87 2.94
CA ASP A 379 -25.46 -2.42 2.17
C ASP A 379 -26.43 -3.53 1.73
N VAL A 380 -26.11 -4.54 0.91
CA VAL A 380 -27.18 -5.43 0.39
C VAL A 380 -27.66 -6.44 1.45
N TYR A 381 -26.73 -7.10 2.14
CA TYR A 381 -27.07 -8.12 3.13
C TYR A 381 -27.59 -7.51 4.42
N GLN A 382 -26.98 -6.42 4.89
CA GLN A 382 -27.49 -5.62 6.00
C GLN A 382 -28.78 -4.92 5.60
N THR A 383 -28.94 -4.32 4.42
CA THR A 383 -30.25 -3.72 4.05
C THR A 383 -31.32 -4.80 4.01
N ALA A 384 -31.10 -5.96 3.40
CA ALA A 384 -32.13 -7.01 3.40
C ALA A 384 -32.47 -7.50 4.83
N LYS A 385 -31.45 -7.80 5.65
CA LYS A 385 -31.68 -8.31 7.03
C LYS A 385 -32.20 -7.24 7.98
N ILE A 386 -31.69 -6.02 7.90
CA ILE A 386 -32.10 -4.88 8.72
C ILE A 386 -33.46 -4.37 8.25
N ALA A 387 -33.74 -4.27 6.94
CA ALA A 387 -35.08 -3.91 6.44
C ALA A 387 -36.12 -4.92 6.92
N LYS A 388 -35.83 -6.22 6.85
CA LYS A 388 -36.68 -7.26 7.44
C LYS A 388 -36.92 -7.04 8.94
N LEU A 389 -35.89 -6.67 9.70
CA LEU A 389 -36.02 -6.36 11.12
C LEU A 389 -36.82 -5.07 11.37
N LEU A 390 -36.60 -4.02 10.59
CA LEU A 390 -37.31 -2.75 10.67
C LEU A 390 -38.79 -2.93 10.33
N LEU A 391 -39.12 -3.68 9.28
CA LEU A 391 -40.49 -4.04 8.92
C LEU A 391 -41.18 -4.88 10.01
N LEU A 392 -40.48 -5.83 10.63
CA LEU A 392 -41.00 -6.58 11.79
C LEU A 392 -41.30 -5.68 13.00
N MET A 393 -40.46 -4.65 13.22
CA MET A 393 -40.66 -3.68 14.28
C MET A 393 -41.85 -2.77 13.99
N GLU A 394 -42.01 -2.33 12.74
CA GLU A 394 -43.14 -1.52 12.27
C GLU A 394 -44.47 -2.26 12.41
N LYS A 395 -44.50 -3.56 12.04
CA LYS A 395 -45.68 -4.42 12.20
C LYS A 395 -46.02 -4.80 13.64
N GLY A 396 -45.15 -4.47 14.61
CA GLY A 396 -45.34 -4.84 16.02
C GLY A 396 -45.24 -6.34 16.31
N GLU A 397 -44.74 -7.14 15.36
CA GLU A 397 -44.69 -8.61 15.46
C GLU A 397 -43.39 -9.16 16.05
N ALA A 398 -42.48 -8.28 16.49
CA ALA A 398 -41.18 -8.64 17.04
C ALA A 398 -41.24 -9.68 18.19
N GLY A 399 -42.32 -9.67 18.98
CA GLY A 399 -42.55 -10.64 20.05
C GLY A 399 -42.71 -12.10 19.57
N LYS A 400 -43.23 -12.31 18.35
CA LYS A 400 -43.47 -13.64 17.77
C LYS A 400 -42.17 -14.37 17.37
N TYR A 401 -41.08 -13.64 17.23
CA TYR A 401 -39.79 -14.15 16.75
C TYR A 401 -38.68 -14.11 17.82
N ARG A 402 -39.05 -14.02 19.11
CA ARG A 402 -38.10 -14.01 20.22
C ARG A 402 -37.26 -15.29 20.24
N GLY A 403 -35.93 -15.13 20.18
CA GLY A 403 -34.97 -16.25 20.21
C GLY A 403 -34.71 -16.93 18.86
N LYS A 404 -35.36 -16.49 17.78
CA LYS A 404 -35.06 -16.95 16.42
C LYS A 404 -33.94 -16.14 15.79
N THR A 405 -33.19 -16.75 14.88
CA THR A 405 -32.17 -16.03 14.10
C THR A 405 -32.82 -15.24 12.95
N LEU A 406 -32.19 -14.17 12.46
CA LEU A 406 -32.70 -13.34 11.34
C LEU A 406 -32.93 -14.14 10.05
N ASP A 407 -32.25 -15.28 9.89
CA ASP A 407 -32.40 -16.17 8.75
C ASP A 407 -33.65 -17.06 8.84
N GLU A 408 -34.18 -17.29 10.05
CA GLU A 408 -35.35 -18.14 10.32
C GLU A 408 -36.69 -17.39 10.25
N ILE A 409 -36.65 -16.06 10.18
CA ILE A 409 -37.85 -15.24 10.02
C ILE A 409 -38.23 -15.30 8.53
N ASN A 410 -39.49 -15.55 8.16
CA ASN A 410 -39.91 -15.44 6.77
C ASN A 410 -41.06 -14.44 6.74
N LEU A 411 -40.85 -13.31 6.05
CA LEU A 411 -41.87 -12.31 5.84
C LEU A 411 -42.49 -12.58 4.47
N ASP A 412 -43.81 -12.56 4.38
CA ASP A 412 -44.51 -12.64 3.10
C ASP A 412 -44.43 -11.26 2.44
N MET A 413 -43.40 -11.04 1.62
CA MET A 413 -43.04 -9.73 1.08
C MET A 413 -43.95 -9.25 -0.06
N ASP A 414 -44.73 -10.16 -0.66
CA ASP A 414 -45.57 -9.85 -1.82
C ASP A 414 -46.83 -9.06 -1.45
N ALA A 415 -47.26 -9.08 -0.18
CA ALA A 415 -48.45 -8.36 0.27
C ALA A 415 -48.18 -6.88 0.65
N ASP A 416 -46.94 -6.52 1.02
CA ASP A 416 -46.63 -5.18 1.55
C ASP A 416 -45.98 -4.23 0.53
N ILE A 417 -45.39 -4.74 -0.55
CA ILE A 417 -44.66 -3.92 -1.54
C ILE A 417 -45.61 -3.35 -2.62
N MET A 418 -46.85 -3.83 -2.68
CA MET A 418 -47.81 -3.48 -3.74
C MET A 418 -48.69 -2.26 -3.45
N GLU A 419 -48.56 -1.61 -2.28
CA GLU A 419 -49.45 -0.48 -1.93
C GLU A 419 -48.96 0.92 -2.37
N ASP A 420 -47.72 1.09 -2.86
CA ASP A 420 -47.21 2.43 -3.26
C ASP A 420 -46.51 2.41 -4.65
N ASN A 421 -47.24 2.05 -5.70
CA ASN A 421 -46.81 2.33 -7.09
C ASN A 421 -47.83 3.24 -7.77
N ASP A 422 -47.74 4.54 -7.51
CA ASP A 422 -48.16 5.59 -8.45
C ASP A 422 -47.25 6.80 -8.22
N ASP A 423 -46.17 6.88 -9.02
CA ASP A 423 -45.72 8.11 -9.68
C ASP A 423 -44.40 7.79 -10.43
N GLU A 424 -44.54 7.62 -11.75
CA GLU A 424 -43.42 7.60 -12.69
C GLU A 424 -42.84 9.01 -12.82
N ASP A 425 -41.60 9.22 -12.40
CA ASP A 425 -40.80 10.35 -12.87
C ASP A 425 -39.45 9.88 -13.42
N ASN A 426 -39.31 10.08 -14.72
CA ASN A 426 -38.27 9.60 -15.59
C ASN A 426 -37.21 10.70 -15.75
N ASP A 427 -36.14 10.66 -14.96
CA ASP A 427 -35.06 11.66 -15.06
C ASP A 427 -33.75 10.99 -15.52
N GLN A 428 -33.58 10.95 -16.85
CA GLN A 428 -32.31 10.61 -17.50
C GLN A 428 -31.27 11.69 -17.17
N ARG A 429 -30.13 11.29 -16.58
CA ARG A 429 -28.94 12.15 -16.51
C ARG A 429 -27.71 11.39 -16.97
N ASP A 430 -27.13 11.91 -18.05
CA ASP A 430 -25.88 11.49 -18.66
C ASP A 430 -24.72 11.59 -17.65
N ASP A 431 -24.07 10.45 -17.38
CA ASP A 431 -22.85 10.38 -16.56
C ASP A 431 -21.63 10.38 -17.49
N ASP A 432 -21.08 11.57 -17.70
CA ASP A 432 -19.81 11.76 -18.41
C ASP A 432 -18.75 12.18 -17.38
N ASN A 433 -18.00 11.22 -16.83
CA ASN A 433 -16.86 11.56 -15.97
C ASN A 433 -15.62 10.65 -16.11
N LYS A 434 -14.54 11.31 -16.52
CA LYS A 434 -13.20 10.77 -16.74
C LYS A 434 -12.58 10.23 -15.45
N ARG A 435 -12.18 8.96 -15.46
CA ARG A 435 -11.42 8.30 -14.40
C ARG A 435 -10.01 8.89 -14.26
N SER A 436 -9.66 9.33 -13.05
CA SER A 436 -8.28 9.41 -12.58
C SER A 436 -8.00 8.20 -11.67
N ASP A 437 -7.14 7.29 -12.12
CA ASP A 437 -6.68 6.16 -11.32
C ASP A 437 -5.84 6.65 -10.12
N ILE A 438 -6.38 6.51 -8.91
CA ILE A 438 -5.68 6.75 -7.64
C ILE A 438 -5.12 5.43 -7.13
N SER A 439 -3.87 5.44 -6.69
CA SER A 439 -3.21 4.29 -6.06
C SER A 439 -3.78 4.01 -4.67
N ASP A 440 -4.15 2.75 -4.40
CA ASP A 440 -4.63 2.23 -3.09
C ASP A 440 -3.75 2.61 -1.88
N ASP A 441 -2.49 2.98 -2.11
CA ASP A 441 -1.54 3.40 -1.07
C ASP A 441 -1.92 4.71 -0.36
N ASP A 442 -2.74 5.56 -0.98
CA ASP A 442 -3.22 6.81 -0.37
C ASP A 442 -4.52 6.58 0.45
N LEU A 443 -5.33 5.56 0.13
CA LEU A 443 -6.55 5.22 0.87
C LEU A 443 -6.26 4.49 2.20
N ASP A 444 -5.35 3.50 2.17
CA ASP A 444 -4.96 2.69 3.35
C ASP A 444 -4.19 3.52 4.41
N ARG A 445 -3.63 4.66 4.02
CA ARG A 445 -2.96 5.60 4.92
C ARG A 445 -3.95 6.55 5.60
N SER A 446 -4.96 7.00 4.85
CA SER A 446 -6.05 7.84 5.35
C SER A 446 -6.88 7.14 6.43
N ILE A 447 -7.21 5.86 6.22
CA ILE A 447 -8.03 5.07 7.15
C ILE A 447 -7.35 4.88 8.52
N LYS A 448 -6.01 4.72 8.54
CA LYS A 448 -5.26 4.57 9.79
C LYS A 448 -5.17 5.86 10.60
N GLU A 449 -5.04 7.00 9.93
CA GLU A 449 -5.03 8.30 10.59
C GLU A 449 -6.42 8.67 11.15
N THR A 450 -7.51 8.16 10.58
CA THR A 450 -8.86 8.28 11.18
C THR A 450 -9.00 7.46 12.48
N LEU A 451 -8.44 6.25 12.52
CA LEU A 451 -8.52 5.34 13.69
C LEU A 451 -7.69 5.83 14.88
N GLU A 452 -6.49 6.36 14.64
CA GLU A 452 -5.64 6.93 15.70
C GLU A 452 -6.25 8.21 16.31
N ASN A 453 -7.13 8.90 15.60
CA ASN A 453 -7.81 10.11 16.08
C ASN A 453 -9.12 9.83 16.84
N SER A 454 -9.77 8.67 16.63
CA SER A 454 -10.97 8.29 17.38
C SER A 454 -10.68 7.76 18.80
N GLU A 455 -9.49 7.18 19.03
CA GLU A 455 -9.13 6.63 20.34
C GLU A 455 -8.77 7.71 21.39
N ASN A 456 -8.51 8.96 20.97
CA ASN A 456 -8.14 10.07 21.86
C ASN A 456 -9.32 10.90 22.40
N GLN A 457 -10.58 10.46 22.21
CA GLN A 457 -11.78 11.22 22.63
C GLN A 457 -12.58 10.57 23.79
N GLY A 458 -12.00 9.60 24.51
CA GLY A 458 -12.69 8.84 25.55
C GLY A 458 -12.32 9.15 27.00
N GLU A 459 -11.94 10.38 27.37
CA GLU A 459 -11.79 10.74 28.80
C GLU A 459 -12.38 12.12 29.10
N LEU A 460 -13.61 12.15 29.61
CA LEU A 460 -14.03 13.08 30.66
C LEU A 460 -15.36 12.61 31.26
N SER A 461 -15.32 12.10 32.50
CA SER A 461 -16.37 12.14 33.55
C SER A 461 -16.20 10.95 34.50
N LYS A 462 -15.68 11.17 35.71
CA LYS A 462 -15.78 10.22 36.84
C LYS A 462 -16.70 10.81 37.90
N PRO A 463 -17.69 10.06 38.40
CA PRO A 463 -18.11 10.14 39.78
C PRO A 463 -17.47 9.00 40.59
N THR A 464 -16.94 9.40 41.74
CA THR A 464 -16.47 8.57 42.87
C THR A 464 -17.50 7.56 43.35
N LEU A 465 -17.10 6.32 43.64
CA LEU A 465 -17.45 5.64 44.90
C LEU A 465 -16.61 4.36 45.18
N ASN A 466 -15.98 4.38 46.36
CA ASN A 466 -15.63 3.33 47.32
C ASN A 466 -14.67 2.15 47.04
N LYS A 467 -13.71 2.08 47.97
CA LYS A 467 -12.70 1.05 48.24
C LYS A 467 -13.34 -0.29 48.61
N CYS A 468 -12.80 -1.39 48.07
CA CYS A 468 -12.62 -2.63 48.83
C CYS A 468 -11.45 -3.45 48.29
N GLN A 469 -10.65 -4.02 49.20
CA GLN A 469 -9.34 -4.66 48.95
C GLN A 469 -9.45 -6.03 48.24
N PRO A 470 -8.42 -6.46 47.47
CA PRO A 470 -8.33 -7.82 46.95
C PRO A 470 -7.56 -8.76 47.91
N LYS A 471 -8.14 -9.93 48.19
CA LYS A 471 -7.40 -11.11 48.68
C LYS A 471 -7.15 -12.08 47.52
N LYS A 472 -5.98 -12.71 47.60
CA LYS A 472 -5.23 -13.49 46.60
C LYS A 472 -5.92 -14.79 46.14
N SER A 473 -5.74 -15.16 44.86
CA SER A 473 -5.30 -16.51 44.46
C SER A 473 -4.58 -16.47 43.10
N ALA A 474 -3.57 -17.32 42.96
CA ALA A 474 -2.47 -17.19 42.01
C ALA A 474 -2.61 -18.09 40.78
N LEU A 475 -1.94 -17.71 39.67
CA LEU A 475 -1.40 -18.63 38.65
C LEU A 475 -0.25 -17.93 37.90
N TRP A 476 0.76 -18.72 37.55
CA TRP A 476 2.17 -18.37 37.54
C TRP A 476 2.74 -17.91 36.18
N TYR A 477 3.72 -17.01 36.27
CA TYR A 477 4.64 -16.56 35.22
C TYR A 477 5.52 -17.70 34.65
N HIS A 478 5.60 -17.81 33.32
CA HIS A 478 6.69 -18.48 32.60
C HIS A 478 7.42 -17.46 31.72
N GLY A 479 8.57 -16.97 32.19
CA GLY A 479 9.38 -15.99 31.48
C GLY A 479 10.79 -15.81 32.03
N HIS A 480 11.37 -16.85 32.63
CA HIS A 480 12.73 -16.83 33.19
C HIS A 480 13.56 -18.00 32.65
N ARG A 481 13.97 -17.95 31.37
CA ARG A 481 15.03 -18.85 30.86
C ARG A 481 16.10 -18.22 29.96
N ASN A 482 15.93 -16.99 29.47
CA ASN A 482 16.90 -16.41 28.50
C ASN A 482 17.95 -15.43 29.07
N LYS A 483 17.86 -14.97 30.32
CA LYS A 483 18.87 -14.01 30.85
C LYS A 483 20.25 -14.63 31.12
N LYS A 484 20.34 -15.88 31.58
CA LYS A 484 21.62 -16.54 31.90
C LYS A 484 22.42 -16.97 30.65
N GLN A 485 21.75 -17.33 29.55
CA GLN A 485 22.41 -17.64 28.28
C GLN A 485 22.95 -16.38 27.59
N LEU A 486 22.18 -15.29 27.58
CA LEU A 486 22.64 -14.00 27.06
C LEU A 486 23.86 -13.46 27.82
N GLN A 487 23.90 -13.57 29.16
CA GLN A 487 25.07 -13.15 29.94
C GLN A 487 26.34 -13.99 29.65
N LYS A 488 26.20 -15.29 29.38
CA LYS A 488 27.32 -16.16 28.97
C LYS A 488 27.83 -15.84 27.56
N CYS A 489 26.94 -15.48 26.63
CA CYS A 489 27.32 -15.07 25.28
C CYS A 489 28.06 -13.71 25.28
N PHE A 490 27.59 -12.75 26.08
CA PHE A 490 28.24 -11.43 26.19
C PHE A 490 29.64 -11.50 26.82
N SER A 491 29.82 -12.34 27.84
CA SER A 491 31.14 -12.53 28.47
C SER A 491 32.15 -13.24 27.55
N LYS A 492 31.69 -14.19 26.72
CA LYS A 492 32.54 -14.84 25.71
C LYS A 492 32.97 -13.87 24.62
N ILE A 493 32.07 -13.02 24.12
CA ILE A 493 32.37 -11.99 23.11
C ILE A 493 33.36 -10.94 23.64
N ILE A 494 33.22 -10.52 24.90
CA ILE A 494 34.14 -9.55 25.53
C ILE A 494 35.54 -10.15 25.69
N LEU A 495 35.66 -11.44 26.01
CA LEU A 495 36.96 -12.13 26.08
C LEU A 495 37.62 -12.26 24.70
N THR A 496 36.85 -12.63 23.66
CA THR A 496 37.38 -12.71 22.29
C THR A 496 37.81 -11.35 21.74
N ILE A 497 37.11 -10.26 22.10
CA ILE A 497 37.50 -8.89 21.72
C ILE A 497 38.76 -8.46 22.48
N LYS A 498 38.91 -8.84 23.76
CA LYS A 498 40.14 -8.57 24.53
C LYS A 498 41.35 -9.32 23.98
N ASP A 499 41.20 -10.58 23.57
CA ASP A 499 42.29 -11.37 22.97
C ASP A 499 42.67 -10.85 21.57
N LEU A 500 41.70 -10.39 20.79
CA LEU A 500 41.97 -9.73 19.49
C LEU A 500 42.69 -8.38 19.66
N LEU A 501 42.36 -7.62 20.70
CA LEU A 501 43.02 -6.36 21.01
C LEU A 501 44.43 -6.56 21.59
N ASN A 502 44.66 -7.62 22.36
CA ASN A 502 45.99 -7.97 22.89
C ASN A 502 46.93 -8.53 21.82
N ASN A 503 46.41 -9.18 20.77
CA ASN A 503 47.19 -9.71 19.65
C ASN A 503 47.53 -8.68 18.56
N MET A 504 46.93 -7.49 18.60
CA MET A 504 47.39 -6.37 17.77
C MET A 504 48.58 -5.70 18.45
N ASN A 505 49.78 -5.96 17.94
CA ASN A 505 51.04 -5.42 18.45
C ASN A 505 51.16 -3.91 18.17
N VAL A 506 50.47 -3.08 18.96
CA VAL A 506 50.45 -1.62 18.87
C VAL A 506 51.85 -1.00 19.07
N LYS A 507 52.81 -1.73 19.65
CA LYS A 507 54.20 -1.24 19.83
C LYS A 507 55.01 -1.20 18.52
N SER A 508 54.68 -2.01 17.51
CA SER A 508 55.36 -1.97 16.21
C SER A 508 54.87 -0.81 15.33
N TYR A 509 53.62 -0.39 15.48
CA TYR A 509 53.02 0.65 14.64
C TYR A 509 53.39 2.07 15.10
N VAL A 510 53.59 2.27 16.41
CA VAL A 510 53.98 3.57 16.97
C VAL A 510 55.45 3.91 16.65
N LYS A 511 56.34 2.90 16.56
CA LYS A 511 57.76 3.12 16.22
C LYS A 511 57.96 3.58 14.77
N ASN A 512 57.19 3.03 13.82
CA ASN A 512 57.25 3.42 12.41
C ASN A 512 56.68 4.82 12.13
N ILE A 513 55.76 5.32 12.97
CA ILE A 513 55.20 6.68 12.80
C ILE A 513 56.15 7.73 13.37
N GLN A 514 56.93 7.42 14.41
CA GLN A 514 57.93 8.34 14.97
C GLN A 514 59.18 8.50 14.09
N GLU A 515 59.61 7.47 13.35
CA GLU A 515 60.73 7.57 12.40
C GLU A 515 60.38 8.34 11.11
N CYS A 516 59.09 8.38 10.72
CA CYS A 516 58.64 9.16 9.55
C CYS A 516 58.47 10.66 9.84
N LEU A 517 58.36 11.07 11.10
CA LEU A 517 58.12 12.47 11.49
C LEU A 517 59.39 13.28 11.77
N THR A 518 60.56 12.64 11.85
CA THR A 518 61.85 13.31 12.17
C THR A 518 62.72 13.62 10.94
N THR A 519 62.31 13.27 9.72
CA THR A 519 63.18 13.35 8.53
C THR A 519 62.87 14.46 7.51
N ASN A 520 61.93 15.38 7.74
CA ASN A 520 61.65 16.46 6.78
C ASN A 520 61.47 17.86 7.41
N HIS A 521 62.56 18.40 7.97
CA HIS A 521 62.83 19.84 7.89
C HIS A 521 64.34 20.08 7.68
N GLY A 522 64.70 20.31 6.41
CA GLY A 522 65.95 20.90 5.95
C GLY A 522 65.63 22.06 4.99
N PRO A 523 66.53 23.04 4.81
CA PRO A 523 66.20 24.46 4.88
C PRO A 523 65.97 25.11 3.51
N LYS A 524 65.12 26.14 3.47
CA LYS A 524 65.45 27.51 3.03
C LYS A 524 64.25 28.44 3.14
#